data_AF-A0A354CJM7-F1
#
_entry.id   AF-A0A354CJM7-F1
#
_cell.length_a   1.000
_cell.length_b   1.000
_cell.length_c   1.000
_cell.angle_alpha   90.00
_cell.angle_beta   90.00
_cell.angle_gamma   90.00
#
_symmetry.space_group_name_H-M   'P 1'
#
loop_
_entity.id
_entity.type
_entity.pdbx_description
1 polymer ?
#
loop_
_entity_poly.entity_id
_entity_poly.type
_entity_poly.pdbx_seq_one_letter_code
_entity_poly.pdbx_strand_id
1 'polypeptide(L)'
;DYYNTPTPLQQVANISVPEARIIQIQPWDASLIKEIEKAIIVSDLGLTPNNDGKVIRLVFPELTEDRRKELSKDVKKKGENAKVAIRNVRRDANDVFKKQNKANEISEDELKDAEDSIQKITDKYITEVDKCVDDKIKEVMTV
;
A
#
# COMPACT_ATOMS: atom_id res chain seq x y z
N ASP A 1 -21.25 -16.71 3.40
CA ASP A 1 -21.42 -16.62 4.86
C ASP A 1 -21.24 -18.01 5.43
N TYR A 2 -20.22 -18.26 6.25
CA TYR A 2 -20.06 -19.59 6.82
C TYR A 2 -21.16 -19.82 7.87
N TYR A 3 -22.14 -20.68 7.57
CA TYR A 3 -23.32 -20.89 8.42
C TYR A 3 -24.02 -19.58 8.85
N ASN A 4 -24.33 -18.70 7.89
CA ASN A 4 -24.98 -17.39 8.10
C ASN A 4 -24.18 -16.36 8.91
N THR A 5 -22.89 -16.60 9.15
CA THR A 5 -22.00 -15.62 9.80
C THR A 5 -20.95 -15.11 8.81
N PRO A 6 -20.79 -13.79 8.65
CA PRO A 6 -19.75 -13.22 7.81
C PRO A 6 -18.38 -13.60 8.39
N THR A 7 -17.65 -14.44 7.67
CA THR A 7 -16.38 -15.02 8.12
C THR A 7 -15.28 -14.66 7.12
N PRO A 8 -14.11 -14.17 7.58
CA PRO A 8 -12.98 -13.88 6.70
C PRO A 8 -12.58 -15.08 5.85
N LEU A 9 -12.27 -14.84 4.57
CA LEU A 9 -11.91 -15.90 3.62
C LEU A 9 -10.72 -16.77 4.11
N GLN A 10 -9.74 -16.14 4.76
CA GLN A 10 -8.56 -16.81 5.32
C GLN A 10 -8.88 -17.84 6.41
N GLN A 11 -10.05 -17.75 7.05
CA GLN A 11 -10.46 -18.68 8.11
C GLN A 11 -11.17 -19.92 7.55
N VAL A 12 -11.71 -19.83 6.34
CA VAL A 12 -12.52 -20.90 5.71
C VAL A 12 -11.84 -21.55 4.50
N ALA A 13 -10.68 -21.03 4.10
CA ALA A 13 -9.89 -21.55 2.99
C ALA A 13 -8.39 -21.30 3.17
N ASN A 14 -7.58 -22.19 2.61
CA ASN A 14 -6.16 -21.96 2.37
C ASN A 14 -5.97 -21.09 1.12
N ILE A 15 -5.17 -20.03 1.22
CA ILE A 15 -4.86 -19.12 0.12
C ILE A 15 -3.38 -19.23 -0.21
N SER A 16 -3.08 -19.54 -1.47
CA SER A 16 -1.71 -19.72 -1.97
C SER A 16 -1.52 -19.01 -3.31
N VAL A 17 -0.27 -18.70 -3.63
CA VAL A 17 0.12 -18.06 -4.89
C VAL A 17 1.09 -19.02 -5.61
N PRO A 18 0.58 -20.05 -6.31
CA PRO A 18 1.43 -21.01 -7.01
C PRO A 18 2.23 -20.37 -8.15
N GLU A 19 1.70 -19.32 -8.77
CA GLU A 19 2.33 -18.55 -9.84
C GLU A 19 2.04 -17.06 -9.65
N ALA A 20 2.88 -16.18 -10.20
CA ALA A 20 2.79 -14.73 -10.01
C ALA A 20 1.42 -14.11 -10.37
N ARG A 21 0.62 -14.80 -11.20
CA ARG A 21 -0.69 -14.33 -11.69
C ARG A 21 -1.86 -15.21 -11.27
N ILE A 22 -1.62 -16.26 -10.48
CA ILE A 22 -2.66 -17.18 -10.05
C ILE A 22 -2.71 -17.16 -8.53
N ILE A 23 -3.85 -16.73 -8.00
CA ILE A 23 -4.19 -17.00 -6.60
C ILE A 23 -5.05 -18.26 -6.58
N GLN A 24 -4.64 -19.24 -5.80
CA GLN A 24 -5.39 -20.46 -5.56
C GLN A 24 -5.98 -20.41 -4.16
N ILE A 25 -7.30 -20.56 -4.09
CA ILE A 25 -8.09 -20.63 -2.86
C ILE A 25 -8.62 -22.06 -2.76
N GLN A 26 -8.22 -22.76 -1.70
CA GLN A 26 -8.67 -24.12 -1.40
C GLN A 26 -9.52 -24.10 -0.13
N PRO A 27 -10.86 -24.17 -0.24
CA PRO A 27 -11.74 -24.22 0.92
C PRO A 27 -11.49 -25.47 1.76
N TRP A 28 -11.67 -25.36 3.07
CA TRP A 28 -11.65 -26.55 3.95
C TRP A 28 -12.85 -27.46 3.72
N ASP A 29 -13.98 -26.87 3.29
CA ASP A 29 -15.21 -27.57 2.89
C ASP A 29 -15.61 -27.18 1.47
N ALA A 30 -15.75 -28.17 0.59
CA ALA A 30 -16.14 -27.98 -0.81
C ALA A 30 -17.56 -27.41 -0.96
N SER A 31 -18.42 -27.54 0.05
CA SER A 31 -19.76 -26.94 0.05
C SER A 31 -19.73 -25.41 -0.06
N LEU A 32 -18.64 -24.79 0.41
CA LEU A 32 -18.45 -23.34 0.45
C LEU A 32 -18.01 -22.72 -0.87
N ILE A 33 -17.65 -23.55 -1.86
CA ILE A 33 -17.10 -23.08 -3.13
C ILE A 33 -18.01 -22.04 -3.80
N LYS A 34 -19.32 -22.31 -3.89
CA LYS A 34 -20.27 -21.39 -4.52
C LYS A 34 -20.41 -20.06 -3.77
N GLU A 35 -20.31 -20.08 -2.45
CA GLU A 35 -20.39 -18.86 -1.65
C GLU A 35 -19.14 -18.01 -1.78
N ILE A 36 -17.97 -18.67 -1.80
CA ILE A 36 -16.68 -18.01 -1.99
C ILE A 36 -16.61 -17.39 -3.40
N GLU A 37 -17.03 -18.11 -4.43
CA GLU A 37 -17.15 -17.56 -5.80
C GLU A 37 -18.02 -16.31 -5.83
N LYS A 38 -19.21 -16.38 -5.22
CA LYS A 38 -20.14 -15.24 -5.17
C LYS A 38 -19.53 -14.06 -4.42
N ALA A 39 -18.86 -14.30 -3.30
CA ALA A 39 -18.18 -13.26 -2.54
C ALA A 39 -17.07 -12.58 -3.35
N ILE A 40 -16.32 -13.35 -4.15
CA ILE A 40 -15.27 -12.83 -5.03
C ILE A 40 -15.88 -11.99 -6.17
N ILE A 41 -16.98 -12.43 -6.78
CA ILE A 41 -17.64 -11.67 -7.86
C ILE A 41 -18.24 -10.36 -7.34
N VAL A 42 -18.80 -10.39 -6.12
CA VAL A 42 -19.35 -9.19 -5.45
C VAL A 42 -18.25 -8.26 -4.97
N SER A 43 -17.06 -8.78 -4.65
CA SER A 43 -15.90 -7.94 -4.44
C SER A 43 -15.52 -7.32 -5.78
N ASP A 44 -15.40 -6.00 -5.85
CA ASP A 44 -15.04 -5.21 -7.05
C ASP A 44 -13.59 -5.46 -7.54
N LEU A 45 -13.10 -6.70 -7.44
CA LEU A 45 -11.83 -7.15 -7.97
C LEU A 45 -11.84 -7.27 -9.50
N GLY A 46 -13.03 -7.39 -10.11
CA GLY A 46 -13.18 -7.53 -11.56
C GLY A 46 -12.61 -8.84 -12.11
N LEU A 47 -12.50 -9.87 -11.28
CA LEU A 47 -11.96 -11.18 -11.64
C LEU A 47 -13.08 -12.21 -11.69
N THR A 48 -13.04 -13.09 -12.70
CA THR A 48 -13.92 -14.25 -12.77
C THR A 48 -13.23 -15.46 -12.15
N PRO A 49 -13.74 -16.02 -11.04
CA PRO A 49 -13.19 -17.23 -10.45
C PRO A 49 -13.33 -18.43 -11.39
N ASN A 50 -12.26 -19.21 -11.54
CA ASN A 50 -12.28 -20.51 -12.21
C ASN A 50 -12.32 -21.60 -11.13
N ASN A 51 -13.27 -22.53 -11.24
CA ASN A 51 -13.53 -23.53 -10.22
C ASN A 51 -13.50 -24.93 -10.84
N ASP A 52 -12.75 -25.83 -10.23
CA ASP A 52 -12.63 -27.23 -10.65
C ASP A 52 -13.32 -28.23 -9.69
N GLY A 53 -14.15 -27.72 -8.79
CA GLY A 53 -14.92 -28.49 -7.82
C GLY A 53 -14.20 -28.75 -6.50
N LYS A 54 -12.90 -28.40 -6.39
CA LYS A 54 -12.14 -28.49 -5.14
C LYS A 54 -11.35 -27.23 -4.82
N VAL A 55 -10.89 -26.51 -5.83
CA VAL A 55 -10.15 -25.25 -5.68
C VAL A 55 -10.74 -24.17 -6.59
N ILE A 56 -10.61 -22.93 -6.12
CA ILE A 56 -10.96 -21.73 -6.86
C ILE A 56 -9.65 -21.06 -7.27
N ARG A 57 -9.47 -20.82 -8.56
CA ARG A 57 -8.33 -20.11 -9.14
C ARG A 57 -8.77 -18.74 -9.63
N LEU A 58 -8.05 -17.71 -9.18
CA LEU A 58 -8.17 -16.35 -9.69
C LEU A 58 -6.98 -16.08 -10.59
N VAL A 59 -7.25 -15.98 -11.88
CA VAL A 59 -6.24 -15.63 -12.89
C VAL A 59 -6.28 -14.13 -13.07
N PHE A 60 -5.19 -13.48 -12.69
CA PHE A 60 -5.02 -12.05 -12.93
C PHE A 60 -4.66 -11.86 -14.41
N PRO A 61 -5.48 -11.12 -15.19
CA PRO A 61 -5.13 -10.80 -16.55
C PRO A 61 -3.82 -10.00 -16.58
N GLU A 62 -3.14 -10.02 -17.73
CA GLU A 62 -2.02 -9.10 -17.92
C GLU A 62 -2.50 -7.68 -17.64
N LEU A 63 -1.73 -6.92 -16.86
CA LEU A 63 -2.00 -5.50 -16.76
C LEU A 63 -1.79 -4.91 -18.15
N THR A 64 -2.88 -4.42 -18.76
CA THR A 64 -2.82 -3.64 -20.00
C THR A 64 -1.93 -2.42 -19.79
N GLU A 65 -1.34 -1.90 -20.87
CA GLU A 65 -0.50 -0.71 -20.79
C GLU A 65 -1.23 0.47 -20.14
N ASP A 66 -2.53 0.64 -20.45
CA ASP A 66 -3.38 1.66 -19.84
C ASP A 66 -3.55 1.46 -18.34
N ARG A 67 -3.76 0.21 -17.88
CA ARG A 67 -3.85 -0.07 -16.45
C ARG A 67 -2.52 0.16 -15.72
N ARG A 68 -1.38 -0.18 -16.35
CA ARG A 68 -0.05 0.13 -15.80
C ARG A 68 0.19 1.64 -15.69
N LYS A 69 -0.27 2.43 -16.67
CA LYS A 69 -0.22 3.89 -16.63
C LYS A 69 -1.09 4.47 -15.51
N GLU A 70 -2.29 3.94 -15.29
CA GLU A 70 -3.15 4.34 -14.16
C GLU A 70 -2.48 4.05 -12.81
N LEU A 71 -1.99 2.82 -12.62
CA LEU A 71 -1.28 2.44 -11.39
C LEU A 71 -0.05 3.32 -11.16
N SER A 72 0.68 3.68 -12.21
CA SER A 72 1.82 4.60 -12.11
C SER A 72 1.39 6.00 -11.64
N LYS A 73 0.23 6.51 -12.08
CA LYS A 73 -0.33 7.78 -11.59
C LYS A 73 -0.70 7.70 -10.11
N ASP A 74 -1.30 6.59 -9.69
CA ASP A 74 -1.66 6.36 -8.30
C ASP A 74 -0.43 6.28 -7.38
N VAL A 75 0.62 5.58 -7.83
CA VAL A 75 1.90 5.51 -7.11
C VAL A 75 2.51 6.91 -6.95
N LYS A 76 2.52 7.74 -8.00
CA LYS A 76 2.98 9.14 -7.91
C LYS A 76 2.15 9.96 -6.93
N LYS A 77 0.83 9.83 -6.95
CA LYS A 77 -0.07 10.52 -6.01
C LYS A 77 0.24 10.14 -4.56
N LYS A 78 0.50 8.86 -4.29
CA LYS A 78 0.92 8.39 -2.95
C LYS A 78 2.28 8.98 -2.54
N GLY A 79 3.24 9.03 -3.46
CA GLY A 79 4.53 9.68 -3.25
C GLY A 79 4.40 11.15 -2.86
N GLU A 80 3.61 11.92 -3.62
CA GLU A 80 3.38 13.34 -3.31
C GLU A 80 2.69 13.54 -1.96
N ASN A 81 1.68 12.74 -1.63
CA ASN A 81 1.04 12.78 -0.31
C ASN A 81 2.04 12.49 0.82
N ALA A 82 2.94 11.53 0.64
CA ALA A 82 3.99 11.22 1.61
C ALA A 82 4.95 12.40 1.80
N LYS A 83 5.38 13.04 0.71
CA LYS A 83 6.24 14.25 0.79
C LYS A 83 5.53 15.41 1.48
N VAL A 84 4.23 15.61 1.23
CA VAL A 84 3.43 16.63 1.93
C VAL A 84 3.40 16.34 3.44
N ALA A 85 3.18 15.08 3.85
CA ALA A 85 3.22 14.70 5.25
C ALA A 85 4.59 14.97 5.89
N ILE A 86 5.69 14.62 5.21
CA ILE A 86 7.06 14.89 5.67
C ILE A 86 7.27 16.41 5.87
N ARG A 87 6.82 17.24 4.93
CA ARG A 87 6.96 18.71 5.03
C ARG A 87 6.13 19.30 6.17
N ASN A 88 4.97 18.73 6.46
CA ASN A 88 4.14 19.14 7.60
C ASN A 88 4.84 18.80 8.92
N VAL A 89 5.37 17.57 9.07
CA VAL A 89 6.14 17.17 10.26
C VAL A 89 7.37 18.07 10.46
N ARG A 90 8.08 18.42 9.38
CA ARG A 90 9.19 19.38 9.45
C ARG A 90 8.74 20.73 10.01
N ARG A 91 7.61 21.26 9.51
CA ARG A 91 7.05 22.53 9.98
C ARG A 91 6.71 22.46 11.46
N ASP A 92 6.03 21.40 11.88
CA ASP A 92 5.63 21.20 13.28
C ASP A 92 6.86 21.11 14.20
N ALA A 93 7.91 20.38 13.77
CA ALA A 93 9.17 20.29 14.50
C ALA A 93 9.85 21.67 14.63
N ASN A 94 9.97 22.44 13.55
CA ASN A 94 10.54 23.78 13.59
C ASN A 94 9.73 24.73 14.49
N ASP A 95 8.40 24.62 14.47
CA ASP A 95 7.54 25.43 15.32
C ASP A 95 7.70 25.08 16.82
N VAL A 96 8.02 23.82 17.15
CA VAL A 96 8.37 23.41 18.53
C VAL A 96 9.67 24.06 18.98
N PHE A 97 10.76 23.93 18.22
CA PHE A 97 12.06 24.51 18.60
C PHE A 97 11.99 26.05 18.67
N LYS A 98 11.22 26.70 17.78
CA LYS A 98 10.98 28.15 17.87
C LYS A 98 10.25 28.57 19.14
N LYS A 99 9.31 27.75 19.64
CA LYS A 99 8.65 28.00 20.93
C LYS A 99 9.60 27.84 22.10
N GLN A 100 10.45 26.82 22.08
CA GLN A 100 11.47 26.58 23.11
C GLN A 100 12.48 27.74 23.18
N ASN A 101 12.93 28.25 22.03
CA ASN A 101 13.82 29.42 21.97
C ASN A 101 13.14 30.66 22.56
N LYS A 102 11.86 30.90 22.24
CA LYS A 102 11.07 32.00 22.85
C LYS A 102 10.87 31.84 24.37
N ALA A 103 10.86 30.60 24.86
CA ALA A 103 10.80 30.30 26.29
C ALA A 103 12.18 30.37 26.97
N ASN A 104 13.25 30.68 26.24
CA ASN A 104 14.65 30.62 26.67
C ASN A 104 15.07 29.22 27.20
N GLU A 105 14.42 28.16 26.70
CA GLU A 105 14.80 26.77 27.01
C GLU A 105 15.99 26.29 26.18
N ILE A 106 16.22 26.93 25.03
CA ILE A 106 17.35 26.70 24.12
C ILE A 106 17.92 28.03 23.67
N SER A 107 19.19 28.03 23.25
CA SER A 107 19.88 29.17 22.64
C SER A 107 19.60 29.32 21.14
N GLU A 108 19.98 30.46 20.57
CA GLU A 108 19.85 30.73 19.13
C GLU A 108 20.76 29.81 18.28
N ASP A 109 21.93 29.45 18.80
CA ASP A 109 22.84 28.48 18.16
C ASP A 109 22.22 27.07 18.14
N GLU A 110 21.66 26.61 19.27
CA GLU A 110 20.98 25.30 19.34
C GLU A 110 19.74 25.23 18.44
N LEU A 111 18.97 26.34 18.32
CA LEU A 111 17.86 26.42 17.39
C LEU A 111 18.34 26.21 15.94
N LYS A 112 19.45 26.84 15.57
CA LYS A 112 20.00 26.76 14.21
C LYS A 112 20.51 25.35 13.89
N ASP A 113 21.22 24.73 14.82
CA ASP A 113 21.68 23.35 14.69
C ASP A 113 20.51 22.35 14.58
N ALA A 114 19.43 22.59 15.33
CA ALA A 114 18.20 21.80 15.25
C ALA A 114 17.51 21.96 13.89
N GLU A 115 17.35 23.19 13.40
CA GLU A 115 16.75 23.47 12.07
C GLU A 115 17.56 22.81 10.95
N ASP A 116 18.90 22.87 10.99
CA ASP A 116 19.78 22.23 10.01
C ASP A 116 19.66 20.70 10.05
N SER A 117 19.59 20.13 11.26
CA SER A 117 19.43 18.68 11.45
C SER A 117 18.07 18.19 10.95
N ILE A 118 17.00 18.93 11.27
CA ILE A 118 15.64 18.66 10.78
C ILE A 118 15.60 18.73 9.25
N GLN A 119 16.25 19.73 8.65
CA GLN A 119 16.30 19.89 7.20
C GLN A 119 17.03 18.71 6.53
N LYS A 120 18.19 18.29 7.05
CA LYS A 120 18.92 17.11 6.56
C LYS A 120 18.08 15.83 6.61
N ILE A 121 17.36 15.61 7.72
CA ILE A 121 16.47 14.44 7.87
C ILE A 121 15.32 14.50 6.88
N THR A 122 14.72 15.69 6.70
CA THR A 122 13.63 15.92 5.74
C THR A 122 14.09 15.59 4.32
N ASP A 123 15.24 16.12 3.90
CA ASP A 123 15.77 15.92 2.54
C ASP A 123 16.12 14.45 2.28
N LYS A 124 16.66 13.75 3.28
CA LYS A 124 16.90 12.31 3.22
C LYS A 124 15.61 11.55 2.92
N TYR A 125 14.55 11.77 3.70
CA TYR A 125 13.29 11.03 3.52
C TYR A 125 12.54 11.42 2.26
N ILE A 126 12.63 12.67 1.80
CA ILE A 126 12.10 13.06 0.49
C ILE A 126 12.79 12.24 -0.62
N THR A 127 14.11 12.14 -0.56
CA THR A 127 14.90 11.36 -1.53
C THR A 127 14.55 9.87 -1.50
N GLU A 128 14.36 9.29 -0.30
CA GLU A 128 13.93 7.91 -0.15
C GLU A 128 12.54 7.66 -0.73
N VAL A 129 11.60 8.60 -0.54
CA VAL A 129 10.26 8.53 -1.15
C VAL A 129 10.34 8.58 -2.66
N ASP A 130 11.14 9.49 -3.23
CA ASP A 130 11.34 9.60 -4.67
C ASP A 130 11.90 8.29 -5.26
N LYS A 131 12.91 7.72 -4.60
CA LYS A 131 13.48 6.44 -5.02
C LYS A 131 12.45 5.30 -4.99
N CYS A 132 11.68 5.19 -3.90
CA CYS A 132 10.64 4.16 -3.78
C CYS A 132 9.57 4.29 -4.87
N VAL A 133 9.16 5.53 -5.19
CA VAL A 133 8.18 5.82 -6.24
C VAL A 133 8.73 5.40 -7.60
N ASP A 134 9.96 5.79 -7.92
CA ASP A 134 10.59 5.46 -9.20
C ASP A 134 10.80 3.96 -9.38
N ASP A 135 11.29 3.27 -8.34
CA ASP A 135 11.49 1.81 -8.36
C ASP A 135 10.16 1.08 -8.54
N LYS A 136 9.09 1.54 -7.86
CA LYS A 136 7.75 0.93 -8.02
C LYS A 136 7.15 1.22 -9.40
N ILE A 137 7.35 2.41 -9.96
CA ILE A 137 6.89 2.72 -11.33
C ILE A 137 7.62 1.84 -12.34
N LYS A 138 8.93 1.66 -12.20
CA LYS A 138 9.69 0.74 -13.07
C LYS A 138 9.14 -0.66 -12.96
N GLU A 139 8.94 -1.18 -11.75
CA GLU A 139 8.35 -2.51 -11.54
C GLU A 139 6.98 -2.66 -12.22
N VAL A 140 6.10 -1.66 -12.06
CA VAL A 140 4.76 -1.66 -12.68
C VAL A 140 4.82 -1.60 -14.20
N MET A 141 5.85 -1.00 -14.78
CA MET A 141 6.01 -0.86 -16.24
C MET A 141 6.83 -1.98 -16.88
N THR A 142 7.55 -2.79 -16.10
CA THR A 142 8.38 -3.89 -16.61
C THR A 142 7.53 -5.17 -16.71
N VAL A 143 7.80 -6.01 -17.72
CA VAL A 143 7.14 -7.31 -17.94
C VAL A 143 8.02 -8.42 -17.39
#